data_AF-A0AAN5H2G3-F1
#
_entry.id   AF-A0AAN5H2G3-F1
#
_cell.length_a   1.000
_cell.length_b   1.000
_cell.length_c   1.000
_cell.angle_alpha   90.00
_cell.angle_beta   90.00
_cell.angle_gamma   90.00
#
_symmetry.space_group_name_H-M   'P 1'
#
loop_
_entity.id
_entity.type
_entity.pdbx_description
1 polymer ?
#
loop_
_entity_poly.entity_id
_entity_poly.type
_entity_poly.pdbx_seq_one_letter_code
_entity_poly.pdbx_strand_id
1 'polypeptide(L)'
;MNIEKSRLISEAAPHLNASLGTINGNEFAAIVPVIPGHIGGRETNIVSAKALHKALGVGKDFSTWITDRISEYDFTIGHDYSVHKTISPNLGKSPNGAA
;
A
#
# COMPACT_ATOMS: atom_id res chain seq x y z
N MET A 1 -61.45 3.05 -11.24
CA MET A 1 -60.37 2.04 -11.25
C MET A 1 -59.10 2.75 -11.74
N ASN A 2 -58.25 3.17 -10.78
CA ASN A 2 -56.77 3.38 -10.85
C ASN A 2 -56.16 4.26 -11.96
N ILE A 3 -55.70 5.48 -11.67
CA ILE A 3 -54.44 5.90 -10.98
C ILE A 3 -53.22 5.94 -11.93
N GLU A 4 -52.77 7.20 -12.16
CA GLU A 4 -51.41 7.74 -12.34
C GLU A 4 -50.39 7.06 -13.28
N LYS A 5 -49.70 7.89 -14.10
CA LYS A 5 -48.36 8.36 -13.69
C LYS A 5 -47.80 9.47 -14.59
N SER A 6 -47.42 10.54 -13.90
CA SER A 6 -46.71 11.74 -14.33
C SER A 6 -45.53 11.47 -15.26
N ARG A 7 -45.47 12.19 -16.38
CA ARG A 7 -44.21 12.52 -17.05
C ARG A 7 -43.66 13.80 -16.41
N LEU A 8 -42.95 13.63 -15.30
CA LEU A 8 -42.17 14.72 -14.71
C LEU A 8 -40.98 14.96 -15.63
N ILE A 9 -40.99 16.10 -16.32
CA ILE A 9 -39.81 16.69 -16.94
C ILE A 9 -38.79 16.97 -15.83
N SER A 10 -37.69 16.24 -15.82
CA SER A 10 -36.52 16.61 -15.03
C SER A 10 -35.40 16.95 -15.99
N GLU A 11 -35.25 18.24 -16.21
CA GLU A 11 -34.08 18.88 -16.79
C GLU A 11 -32.91 18.62 -15.84
N ALA A 12 -32.21 17.50 -16.03
CA ALA A 12 -30.94 17.26 -15.38
C ALA A 12 -29.86 17.88 -16.28
N ALA A 13 -29.28 18.98 -15.81
CA ALA A 13 -28.07 19.58 -16.37
C ALA A 13 -27.05 18.48 -16.72
N PRO A 14 -26.27 18.61 -17.81
CA PRO A 14 -25.15 17.70 -18.04
C PRO A 14 -24.28 17.73 -16.79
N HIS A 15 -24.15 16.54 -16.21
CA HIS A 15 -23.26 16.18 -15.14
C HIS A 15 -21.94 16.94 -15.29
N LEU A 16 -21.46 17.46 -14.16
CA LEU A 16 -20.17 18.12 -13.98
C LEU A 16 -19.15 17.68 -15.03
N ASN A 17 -18.67 18.64 -15.81
CA ASN A 17 -17.48 18.51 -16.64
C ASN A 17 -16.28 18.28 -15.71
N ALA A 18 -16.14 17.06 -15.20
CA ALA A 18 -14.90 16.58 -14.63
C ALA A 18 -13.91 16.61 -15.77
N SER A 19 -13.04 17.63 -15.77
CA SER A 19 -11.87 17.68 -16.63
C SER A 19 -11.21 16.31 -16.58
N LEU A 20 -11.23 15.61 -17.71
CA LEU A 20 -10.59 14.33 -17.90
C LEU A 20 -9.07 14.56 -17.97
N GLY A 21 -8.52 15.19 -16.94
CA GLY A 21 -7.10 15.29 -16.70
C GLY A 21 -6.65 13.89 -16.34
N THR A 22 -6.19 13.16 -17.35
CA THR A 22 -5.49 11.87 -17.31
C THR A 22 -5.49 11.24 -15.91
N ILE A 23 -6.57 10.54 -15.54
CA ILE A 23 -6.52 9.62 -14.40
C ILE A 23 -5.64 8.46 -14.87
N ASN A 24 -4.33 8.62 -14.74
CA ASN A 24 -3.40 7.50 -14.83
C ASN A 24 -3.75 6.60 -13.65
N GLY A 25 -4.52 5.53 -13.88
CA GLY A 25 -4.96 4.59 -12.84
C GLY A 25 -3.85 3.85 -12.09
N ASN A 26 -2.59 4.27 -12.26
CA ASN A 26 -1.38 3.65 -11.74
C ASN A 26 -0.66 4.50 -10.69
N GLU A 27 -1.21 5.61 -10.21
CA GLU A 27 -0.54 6.46 -9.20
C GLU A 27 -0.24 5.71 -7.90
N PHE A 28 -1.16 4.85 -7.44
CA PHE A 28 -0.91 4.05 -6.23
C PHE A 28 0.13 2.96 -6.46
N ALA A 29 0.12 2.34 -7.65
CA ALA A 29 1.12 1.33 -8.02
C ALA A 29 2.54 1.93 -8.16
N ALA A 30 2.65 3.22 -8.46
CA ALA A 30 3.93 3.91 -8.49
C ALA A 30 4.50 4.15 -7.07
N ILE A 31 3.64 4.37 -6.07
CA ILE A 31 4.04 4.67 -4.68
C ILE A 31 4.20 3.38 -3.87
N VAL A 32 3.32 2.40 -4.11
CA VAL A 32 3.32 1.07 -3.47
C VAL A 32 3.37 0.02 -4.58
N PRO A 33 4.57 -0.23 -5.15
CA PRO A 33 4.71 -1.25 -6.17
C PRO A 33 4.43 -2.62 -5.58
N VAL A 34 3.57 -3.37 -6.25
CA VAL A 34 3.39 -4.80 -6.02
C VAL A 34 4.45 -5.53 -6.82
N ILE A 35 5.33 -6.25 -6.13
CA ILE A 35 6.42 -7.01 -6.75
C ILE A 35 6.29 -8.50 -6.41
N PRO A 36 6.76 -9.40 -7.28
CA PRO A 36 6.89 -10.80 -6.91
C PRO A 36 7.96 -10.93 -5.83
N GLY A 37 7.70 -11.78 -4.83
CA GLY A 37 8.62 -12.09 -3.76
C GLY A 37 8.37 -13.47 -3.19
N HIS A 38 9.17 -13.85 -2.19
CA HIS A 38 9.03 -15.15 -1.54
C HIS A 38 8.73 -14.96 -0.06
N ILE A 39 7.64 -15.55 0.43
CA ILE A 39 7.33 -15.65 1.86
C ILE A 39 7.17 -17.14 2.19
N GLY A 40 7.87 -17.61 3.23
CA GLY A 40 7.82 -19.03 3.61
C GLY A 40 8.28 -20.00 2.50
N GLY A 41 9.13 -19.53 1.58
CA GLY A 41 9.59 -20.31 0.43
C GLY A 41 8.57 -20.45 -0.72
N ARG A 42 7.47 -19.70 -0.69
CA ARG A 42 6.46 -19.66 -1.77
C ARG A 42 6.50 -18.32 -2.48
N GLU A 43 6.41 -18.34 -3.80
CA GLU A 43 6.20 -17.12 -4.59
C GLU A 43 4.83 -16.51 -4.28
N THR A 44 4.84 -15.22 -4.00
CA THR A 44 3.63 -14.44 -3.72
C THR A 44 3.86 -12.97 -4.06
N ASN A 45 2.77 -12.22 -4.23
CA ASN A 45 2.81 -10.79 -4.44
C ASN A 45 3.05 -10.09 -3.10
N ILE A 46 4.08 -9.25 -3.04
CA ILE A 46 4.48 -8.53 -1.83
C ILE A 46 4.54 -7.02 -2.07
N VAL A 47 4.43 -6.26 -0.98
CA VAL A 47 4.62 -4.81 -0.96
C VAL A 47 5.52 -4.41 0.20
N SER A 48 6.19 -3.26 0.08
CA SER A 48 6.90 -2.67 1.22
C SER A 48 5.89 -2.11 2.23
N ALA A 49 5.88 -2.67 3.44
CA ALA A 49 5.02 -2.17 4.53
C ALA A 49 5.25 -0.67 4.82
N LYS A 50 6.49 -0.18 4.69
CA LYS A 50 6.83 1.24 4.87
C LYS A 50 6.29 2.12 3.74
N ALA A 51 6.31 1.63 2.51
CA ALA A 51 5.73 2.36 1.38
C ALA A 51 4.21 2.44 1.53
N LEU A 52 3.57 1.32 1.92
CA LEU A 52 2.14 1.26 2.19
C LEU A 52 1.73 2.22 3.31
N HIS A 53 2.46 2.26 4.43
CA HIS A 53 2.20 3.20 5.53
C HIS A 53 2.15 4.65 5.06
N LYS A 54 3.14 5.06 4.27
CA LYS A 54 3.25 6.42 3.73
C LYS A 54 2.12 6.72 2.75
N ALA A 55 1.81 5.79 1.85
CA ALA A 55 0.77 5.97 0.85
C ALA A 55 -0.63 6.09 1.48
N LEU A 56 -0.86 5.41 2.60
CA LEU A 56 -2.12 5.51 3.36
C LEU A 56 -2.21 6.78 4.21
N GLY A 57 -1.13 7.55 4.37
CA GLY A 57 -1.13 8.80 5.14
C GLY A 57 -1.45 8.59 6.63
N VAL A 58 -1.12 7.43 7.19
CA VAL A 58 -1.47 7.09 8.58
C VAL A 58 -0.64 7.93 9.55
N GLY A 59 -1.29 8.74 10.39
CA GLY A 59 -0.62 9.63 11.36
C GLY A 59 0.01 8.94 12.58
N LYS A 60 -0.15 7.62 12.72
CA LYS A 60 0.49 6.81 13.77
C LYS A 60 1.92 6.44 13.36
N ASP A 61 2.84 6.37 14.33
CA ASP A 61 4.21 5.89 14.10
C ASP A 61 4.21 4.52 13.40
N PHE A 62 5.16 4.31 12.50
CA PHE A 62 5.25 3.07 11.71
C PHE A 62 5.31 1.81 12.59
N SER A 63 6.08 1.84 13.68
CA SER A 63 6.31 0.67 14.53
C SER A 63 5.05 0.27 15.28
N THR A 64 4.34 1.26 15.83
CA THR A 64 3.03 1.02 16.45
C THR A 64 2.02 0.57 15.41
N TRP A 65 1.96 1.25 14.27
CA TRP A 65 1.01 0.93 13.20
C TRP A 65 1.18 -0.49 12.64
N ILE A 66 2.41 -0.91 12.33
CA ILE A 66 2.64 -2.24 11.77
C ILE A 66 2.36 -3.34 12.81
N THR A 67 2.67 -3.09 14.09
CA THR A 67 2.35 -4.02 15.17
C THR A 67 0.84 -4.18 15.33
N ASP A 68 0.09 -3.08 15.29
CA ASP A 68 -1.37 -3.12 15.36
C ASP A 68 -1.96 -3.87 14.17
N ARG A 69 -1.47 -3.64 12.94
CA ARG A 69 -1.96 -4.33 11.74
C ARG A 69 -1.66 -5.83 11.77
N ILE A 70 -0.47 -6.22 12.25
CA ILE A 70 -0.12 -7.63 12.42
C ILE A 70 -1.07 -8.29 13.43
N SER A 71 -1.37 -7.61 14.54
CA SER A 71 -2.29 -8.14 15.56
C SER A 71 -3.76 -8.14 15.12
N GLU A 72 -4.21 -7.13 14.37
CA GLU A 72 -5.61 -6.98 13.96
C GLU A 72 -6.03 -8.03 12.93
N TYR A 73 -5.08 -8.46 12.09
CA TYR A 73 -5.31 -9.44 11.03
C TYR A 73 -4.66 -10.79 11.30
N ASP A 74 -4.14 -11.01 12.50
CA ASP A 74 -3.49 -12.25 12.92
C ASP A 74 -2.37 -12.71 11.95
N PHE A 75 -1.62 -11.75 11.42
CA PHE A 75 -0.54 -12.04 10.46
C PHE A 75 0.59 -12.83 11.13
N THR A 76 1.00 -13.90 10.46
CA THR A 76 2.03 -14.81 10.92
C THR A 76 3.34 -14.58 10.17
N ILE A 77 4.44 -14.48 10.92
CA ILE A 77 5.77 -14.32 10.34
C ILE A 77 6.13 -15.55 9.48
N GLY A 78 6.66 -15.30 8.29
CA GLY A 78 6.98 -16.37 7.33
C GLY A 78 5.79 -16.94 6.58
N HIS A 79 4.57 -16.43 6.80
CA HIS A 79 3.39 -16.72 5.98
C HIS A 79 2.84 -15.44 5.33
N ASP A 80 2.54 -14.43 6.13
CA ASP A 80 1.91 -13.19 5.66
C ASP A 80 2.93 -12.05 5.47
N TYR A 81 4.01 -12.07 6.26
CA TYR A 81 5.08 -11.08 6.17
C TYR A 81 6.45 -11.67 6.48
N SER A 82 7.49 -10.96 6.05
CA SER A 82 8.87 -11.26 6.40
C SER A 82 9.62 -10.00 6.82
N VAL A 83 10.59 -10.16 7.72
CA VAL A 83 11.44 -9.08 8.20
C VAL A 83 12.83 -9.26 7.61
N HIS A 84 13.22 -8.38 6.68
CA HIS A 84 14.59 -8.35 6.17
C HIS A 84 15.44 -7.45 7.08
N LYS A 85 16.35 -8.06 7.84
CA LYS A 85 17.37 -7.29 8.55
C LYS A 85 18.38 -6.79 7.51
N THR A 86 18.43 -5.49 7.29
CA THR A 86 19.54 -4.89 6.55
C THR A 86 20.81 -5.08 7.37
N ILE A 87 21.63 -6.07 7.02
CA ILE A 87 23.00 -6.13 7.50
C ILE A 87 23.72 -5.04 6.74
N SER A 88 23.93 -3.88 7.36
CA SER A 88 24.83 -2.87 6.79
C SER A 88 26.21 -3.52 6.63
N PRO A 89 26.76 -3.66 5.41
CA PRO A 89 28.04 -4.35 5.21
C PRO A 89 29.27 -3.57 5.72
N ASN A 90 29.08 -2.44 6.41
CA ASN A 90 30.17 -1.61 6.89
C ASN A 90 30.28 -1.66 8.41
N LEU A 91 30.91 -2.72 8.91
CA LEU A 91 31.79 -2.62 10.08
C LEU A 91 33.17 -3.13 9.69
N GLY A 92 33.74 -2.53 8.65
CA GLY A 92 35.15 -2.65 8.33
C GLY A 92 35.98 -1.92 9.38
N LYS A 93 36.25 -2.57 10.52
CA LYS A 93 37.43 -2.25 11.31
C LYS A 93 38.40 -3.43 11.17
N SER A 94 39.14 -3.43 10.06
CA SER A 94 40.39 -4.19 9.96
C SER A 94 41.43 -3.43 10.77
N PRO A 95 41.96 -3.95 11.90
CA PRO A 95 42.97 -3.25 12.66
C PRO A 95 44.37 -3.76 12.28
N ASN A 96 44.71 -3.80 10.99
CA ASN A 96 46.05 -4.23 10.59
C ASN A 96 46.63 -3.27 9.54
N GLY A 97 47.55 -2.38 9.97
CA GLY A 97 48.38 -1.61 9.03
C GLY A 97 49.18 -0.45 9.62
N ALA A 98 50.44 -0.77 9.99
CA ALA A 98 51.64 0.09 10.08
C ALA A 98 51.71 1.16 11.21
N ALA A 99 52.84 1.38 11.89
CA ALA A 99 54.25 1.12 11.55
C ALA A 99 55.04 0.50 12.72
#